data_AF-A0A379JGF1-F1
#
_entry.id   AF-A0A379JGF1-F1
#
_cell.length_a   1.000
_cell.length_b   1.000
_cell.length_c   1.000
_cell.angle_alpha   90.00
_cell.angle_beta   90.00
_cell.angle_gamma   90.00
#
_symmetry.space_group_name_H-M   'P 1'
#
loop_
_entity.id
_entity.type
_entity.pdbx_description
1 polymer ?
#
loop_
_entity_poly.entity_id
_entity_poly.type
_entity_poly.pdbx_seq_one_letter_code
_entity_poly.pdbx_strand_id
1 'polypeptide(L)'
;MTSRAQLRKTALSLPETVEQDAGARAIAFAVDDTRFAIATADGLAELLLTPSDTEEVLAAHPTAERWVRAATPVGVRIRLADINGQQLNHWVRRAWLSAAPTRLAARAAEADRATPGTVGDLPKAIGGPATRALVSAGVTTLDQVAAMGRAELSALHGVGPKAVRILDETLAATGRTLA
;
A
#
# COMPACT_ATOMS: atom_id res chain seq x y z
N MET A 1 0.05 -17.66 -7.90
CA MET A 1 1.43 -17.19 -8.17
C MET A 1 1.47 -15.69 -8.09
N THR A 2 2.49 -15.12 -7.47
CA THR A 2 2.66 -13.67 -7.38
C THR A 2 3.19 -13.15 -8.72
N SER A 3 2.72 -11.99 -9.16
CA SER A 3 2.96 -11.48 -10.52
C SER A 3 3.28 -9.99 -10.51
N ARG A 4 3.78 -9.48 -11.64
CA ARG A 4 4.01 -8.04 -11.83
C ARG A 4 2.73 -7.24 -11.61
N ALA A 5 1.59 -7.76 -12.04
CA ALA A 5 0.29 -7.14 -11.82
C ALA A 5 -0.06 -7.06 -10.33
N GLN A 6 0.31 -8.06 -9.53
CA GLN A 6 0.13 -8.01 -8.08
C GLN A 6 1.04 -6.95 -7.45
N LEU A 7 2.33 -6.90 -7.81
CA LEU A 7 3.24 -5.85 -7.31
C LEU A 7 2.72 -4.46 -7.67
N ARG A 8 2.35 -4.25 -8.94
CA ARG A 8 1.74 -3.00 -9.42
C ARG A 8 0.52 -2.60 -8.62
N LYS A 9 -0.42 -3.54 -8.43
CA LYS A 9 -1.63 -3.32 -7.65
C LYS A 9 -1.32 -2.93 -6.20
N THR A 10 -0.36 -3.60 -5.58
CA THR A 10 0.05 -3.31 -4.20
C THR A 10 0.72 -1.94 -4.10
N ALA A 11 1.68 -1.63 -4.96
CA ALA A 11 2.38 -0.36 -4.94
C ALA A 11 1.40 0.81 -5.17
N LEU A 12 0.53 0.72 -6.18
CA LEU A 12 -0.47 1.76 -6.46
C LEU A 12 -1.57 1.90 -5.40
N SER A 13 -1.68 0.95 -4.47
CA SER A 13 -2.58 1.10 -3.32
C SER A 13 -2.00 1.94 -2.19
N LEU A 14 -0.70 2.22 -2.23
CA LEU A 14 -0.02 3.00 -1.21
C LEU A 14 -0.16 4.49 -1.51
N PRO A 15 -0.36 5.35 -0.49
CA PRO A 15 -0.63 6.77 -0.70
C PRO A 15 0.42 7.45 -1.57
N GLU A 16 -0.07 8.27 -2.51
CA GLU A 16 0.75 9.13 -3.39
C GLU A 16 1.82 8.38 -4.19
N THR A 17 1.55 7.11 -4.51
CA THR A 17 2.44 6.33 -5.38
C THR A 17 2.15 6.61 -6.84
N VAL A 18 3.21 6.85 -7.61
CA VAL A 18 3.17 7.01 -9.07
C VAL A 18 4.02 5.95 -9.76
N GLU A 19 3.64 5.61 -10.99
CA GLU A 19 4.47 4.80 -11.88
C GLU A 19 5.50 5.68 -12.60
N GLN A 20 6.71 5.18 -12.74
CA GLN A 20 7.78 5.80 -13.52
C GLN A 20 8.38 4.76 -14.46
N ASP A 21 8.77 5.20 -15.66
CA ASP A 21 9.54 4.35 -16.56
C ASP A 21 10.93 4.07 -15.95
N ALA A 22 11.31 2.79 -15.93
CA ALA A 22 12.59 2.32 -15.45
C ALA A 22 13.49 1.76 -16.58
N GLY A 23 13.05 1.86 -17.84
CA GLY A 23 13.74 1.28 -18.99
C GLY A 23 13.57 -0.24 -19.05
N ALA A 24 14.05 -0.86 -20.13
CA ALA A 24 14.04 -2.32 -20.33
C ALA A 24 12.69 -3.02 -20.04
N ARG A 25 11.56 -2.33 -20.30
CA ARG A 25 10.18 -2.79 -19.99
C ARG A 25 9.92 -3.03 -18.49
N ALA A 26 10.75 -2.46 -17.61
CA ALA A 26 10.54 -2.41 -16.18
C ALA A 26 9.71 -1.17 -15.81
N ILE A 27 8.95 -1.29 -14.72
CA ILE A 27 8.15 -0.18 -14.16
C ILE A 27 8.65 0.07 -12.75
N ALA A 28 9.02 1.31 -12.45
CA ALA A 28 9.34 1.75 -11.09
C ALA A 28 8.11 2.37 -10.43
N PHE A 29 8.06 2.26 -9.11
CA PHE A 29 7.07 2.88 -8.24
C PHE A 29 7.78 3.85 -7.32
N ALA A 30 7.27 5.07 -7.25
CA ALA A 30 7.86 6.15 -6.48
C ALA A 30 6.80 6.87 -5.64
N VAL A 31 7.23 7.40 -4.50
CA VAL A 31 6.48 8.34 -3.66
C VAL A 31 7.37 9.56 -3.46
N ASP A 32 6.84 10.76 -3.69
CA ASP A 32 7.61 12.02 -3.60
C ASP A 32 8.94 11.96 -4.41
N ASP A 33 8.82 11.52 -5.67
CA ASP A 33 9.91 11.22 -6.63
C ASP A 33 10.98 10.20 -6.17
N THR A 34 10.80 9.62 -4.97
CA THR A 34 11.70 8.62 -4.41
C THR A 34 11.20 7.22 -4.74
N ARG A 35 11.98 6.50 -5.55
CA ARG A 35 11.66 5.11 -5.94
C ARG A 35 11.76 4.19 -4.73
N PHE A 36 10.82 3.27 -4.62
CA PHE A 36 10.84 2.24 -3.57
C PHE A 36 10.71 0.81 -4.10
N ALA A 37 10.14 0.62 -5.30
CA ALA A 37 10.01 -0.69 -5.90
C ALA A 37 10.17 -0.63 -7.43
N ILE A 38 10.63 -1.73 -8.02
CA ILE A 38 10.71 -1.91 -9.47
C ILE A 38 10.19 -3.31 -9.81
N ALA A 39 9.31 -3.38 -10.81
CA ALA A 39 8.84 -4.63 -11.39
C ALA A 39 9.43 -4.80 -12.79
N THR A 40 10.38 -5.71 -12.92
CA THR A 40 11.10 -5.97 -14.18
C THR A 40 10.29 -6.86 -15.12
N ALA A 41 10.66 -6.89 -16.40
CA ALA A 41 9.94 -7.67 -17.40
C ALA A 41 10.08 -9.19 -17.23
N ASP A 42 11.20 -9.65 -16.70
CA ASP A 42 11.54 -11.05 -16.40
C ASP A 42 10.97 -11.55 -15.07
N GLY A 43 10.18 -10.74 -14.36
CA GLY A 43 9.46 -11.15 -13.16
C GLY A 43 10.27 -11.06 -11.88
N LEU A 44 11.29 -10.22 -11.84
CA LEU A 44 11.96 -9.80 -10.61
C LEU A 44 11.21 -8.61 -9.99
N ALA A 45 11.22 -8.59 -8.66
CA ALA A 45 10.91 -7.44 -7.85
C ALA A 45 12.22 -6.91 -7.25
N GLU A 46 12.54 -5.65 -7.51
CA GLU A 46 13.63 -4.95 -6.83
C GLU A 46 13.01 -3.99 -5.82
N LEU A 47 13.31 -4.17 -4.54
CA LEU A 47 12.73 -3.39 -3.44
C LEU A 47 13.84 -2.59 -2.77
N LEU A 48 13.68 -1.27 -2.72
CA LEU A 48 14.58 -0.37 -2.02
C LEU A 48 14.17 -0.34 -0.56
N LEU A 49 15.05 -0.84 0.31
CA LEU A 49 14.75 -1.12 1.71
C LEU A 49 15.82 -0.52 2.61
N THR A 50 15.48 -0.32 3.89
CA THR A 50 16.49 -0.02 4.90
C THR A 50 17.49 -1.18 5.02
N PRO A 51 18.71 -0.94 5.56
CA PRO A 51 19.65 -2.04 5.81
C PRO A 51 19.06 -3.14 6.71
N SER A 52 18.29 -2.77 7.74
CA SER A 52 17.64 -3.74 8.63
C SER A 52 16.62 -4.60 7.89
N ASP A 53 15.76 -3.99 7.09
CA ASP A 53 14.72 -4.69 6.31
C ASP A 53 15.34 -5.57 5.22
N THR A 54 16.46 -5.12 4.65
CA THR A 54 17.25 -5.90 3.68
C THR A 54 17.73 -7.21 4.29
N GLU A 55 18.33 -7.18 5.48
CA GLU A 55 18.76 -8.41 6.17
C GLU A 55 17.56 -9.30 6.54
N GLU A 56 16.43 -8.71 6.95
CA GLU A 56 15.21 -9.45 7.28
C GLU A 56 14.65 -10.21 6.06
N VAL A 57 14.63 -9.57 4.88
CA VAL A 57 14.23 -10.24 3.63
C VAL A 57 15.19 -11.36 3.27
N LEU A 58 16.50 -11.12 3.31
CA LEU A 58 17.51 -12.12 2.94
C LEU A 58 17.45 -13.35 3.86
N ALA A 59 17.14 -13.14 5.15
CA ALA A 59 16.93 -14.24 6.10
C ALA A 59 15.64 -15.02 5.82
N ALA A 60 14.56 -14.33 5.43
CA ALA A 60 13.26 -14.95 5.18
C ALA A 60 13.13 -15.61 3.79
N HIS A 61 13.93 -15.18 2.81
CA HIS A 61 13.82 -15.58 1.40
C HIS A 61 15.19 -15.99 0.84
N PRO A 62 15.53 -17.30 0.83
CA PRO A 62 16.85 -17.76 0.37
C PRO A 62 17.18 -17.46 -1.09
N THR A 63 16.18 -17.19 -1.93
CA THR A 63 16.37 -16.81 -3.35
C THR A 63 16.46 -15.30 -3.56
N ALA A 64 16.30 -14.50 -2.49
CA ALA A 64 16.54 -13.07 -2.55
C ALA A 64 18.04 -12.79 -2.57
N GLU A 65 18.44 -11.80 -3.36
CA GLU A 65 19.81 -11.35 -3.45
C GLU A 65 19.91 -9.88 -3.06
N ARG A 66 21.04 -9.51 -2.44
CA ARG A 66 21.33 -8.10 -2.16
C ARG A 66 21.51 -7.36 -3.47
N TRP A 67 20.73 -6.31 -3.65
CA TRP A 67 20.81 -5.45 -4.83
C TRP A 67 21.71 -4.24 -4.53
N VAL A 68 22.76 -4.10 -5.34
CA VAL A 68 23.81 -3.10 -5.17
C VAL A 68 23.86 -2.22 -6.41
N ARG A 69 23.85 -0.89 -6.23
CA ARG A 69 24.04 0.10 -7.29
C ARG A 69 25.30 0.90 -7.00
N ALA A 70 26.24 0.94 -7.95
CA ALA A 70 27.52 1.64 -7.80
C ALA A 70 28.25 1.33 -6.46
N ALA A 71 28.30 0.05 -6.09
CA ALA A 71 28.88 -0.47 -4.83
C ALA A 71 28.13 -0.10 -3.52
N THR A 72 26.99 0.61 -3.58
CA THR A 72 26.14 0.85 -2.41
C THR A 72 24.96 -0.13 -2.39
N PRO A 73 24.72 -0.86 -1.27
CA PRO A 73 23.50 -1.63 -1.11
C PRO A 73 22.27 -0.71 -1.19
N VAL A 74 21.38 -1.01 -2.12
CA VAL A 74 20.15 -0.23 -2.35
C VAL A 74 18.91 -0.99 -1.87
N GLY A 75 19.00 -2.32 -1.76
CA GLY A 75 17.96 -3.15 -1.18
C GLY A 75 18.09 -4.61 -1.61
N VAL A 76 16.99 -5.20 -2.05
CA VAL A 76 16.92 -6.62 -2.45
C VAL A 76 16.32 -6.79 -3.83
N ARG A 77 16.72 -7.85 -4.52
CA ARG A 77 16.03 -8.38 -5.69
C ARG A 77 15.55 -9.80 -5.41
N ILE A 78 14.32 -10.11 -5.78
CA ILE A 78 13.69 -11.43 -5.57
C ILE A 78 12.78 -11.78 -6.75
N ARG A 79 12.75 -13.05 -7.16
CA ARG A 79 11.78 -13.50 -8.17
C ARG A 79 10.37 -13.47 -7.59
N LEU A 80 9.44 -12.88 -8.32
CA LEU A 80 8.02 -12.86 -7.93
C LEU A 80 7.45 -14.27 -7.80
N ALA A 81 7.96 -15.25 -8.55
CA ALA A 81 7.56 -16.64 -8.42
C ALA A 81 7.93 -17.27 -7.06
N ASP A 82 8.93 -16.73 -6.36
CA ASP A 82 9.52 -17.33 -5.15
C ASP A 82 8.96 -16.72 -3.86
N ILE A 83 8.09 -15.70 -3.97
CA ILE A 83 7.46 -15.02 -2.83
C ILE A 83 5.94 -15.08 -2.95
N ASN A 84 5.24 -15.30 -1.84
CA ASN A 84 3.78 -15.29 -1.85
C ASN A 84 3.21 -13.86 -1.83
N GLY A 85 1.92 -13.71 -2.16
CA GLY A 85 1.30 -12.40 -2.29
C GLY A 85 1.27 -11.59 -0.98
N GLN A 86 1.13 -12.23 0.17
CA GLN A 86 1.11 -11.53 1.46
C GLN A 86 2.50 -11.01 1.84
N GLN A 87 3.53 -11.83 1.63
CA GLN A 87 4.92 -11.45 1.84
C GLN A 87 5.33 -10.32 0.88
N LEU A 88 4.93 -10.39 -0.39
CA LEU A 88 5.15 -9.28 -1.32
C LEU A 88 4.48 -8.00 -0.84
N ASN A 89 3.22 -8.07 -0.41
CA ASN A 89 2.50 -6.91 0.11
C ASN A 89 3.21 -6.28 1.31
N HIS A 90 3.70 -7.12 2.23
CA HIS A 90 4.46 -6.69 3.38
C HIS A 90 5.73 -5.93 2.96
N TRP A 91 6.57 -6.52 2.10
CA TRP A 91 7.85 -5.90 1.74
C TRP A 91 7.71 -4.67 0.84
N VAL A 92 6.74 -4.65 -0.08
CA VAL A 92 6.44 -3.44 -0.87
C VAL A 92 6.02 -2.29 0.05
N ARG A 93 5.23 -2.58 1.09
CA ARG A 93 4.86 -1.57 2.09
C ARG A 93 6.06 -1.07 2.90
N ARG A 94 6.96 -1.97 3.31
CA ARG A 94 8.20 -1.62 4.02
C ARG A 94 9.12 -0.75 3.16
N ALA A 95 9.24 -1.08 1.87
CA ALA A 95 9.97 -0.27 0.91
C ALA A 95 9.36 1.13 0.77
N TRP A 96 8.04 1.23 0.62
CA TRP A 96 7.36 2.52 0.58
C TRP A 96 7.58 3.33 1.86
N LEU A 97 7.49 2.71 3.05
CA LEU A 97 7.76 3.41 4.32
C LEU A 97 9.19 3.95 4.41
N SER A 98 10.16 3.27 3.79
CA SER A 98 11.55 3.74 3.72
C SER A 98 11.73 4.94 2.80
N ALA A 99 10.83 5.16 1.83
CA ALA A 99 10.88 6.27 0.87
C ALA A 99 9.88 7.40 1.18
N ALA A 100 8.83 7.10 1.94
CA ALA A 100 7.71 8.01 2.14
C ALA A 100 8.11 9.24 2.96
N PRO A 101 7.63 10.45 2.60
CA PRO A 101 7.83 11.63 3.41
C PRO A 101 7.18 11.48 4.79
N THR A 102 7.73 12.15 5.81
CA THR A 102 7.36 11.99 7.23
C THR A 102 5.85 12.07 7.48
N ARG A 103 5.14 12.97 6.76
CA ARG A 103 3.68 13.12 6.86
C ARG A 103 2.92 11.84 6.45
N LEU A 104 3.36 11.16 5.39
CA LEU A 104 2.73 9.95 4.87
C LEU A 104 3.07 8.75 5.74
N ALA A 105 4.32 8.64 6.19
CA ALA A 105 4.74 7.61 7.13
C ALA A 105 3.96 7.73 8.46
N ALA A 106 3.77 8.95 8.98
CA ALA A 106 2.98 9.18 10.19
C ALA A 106 1.52 8.76 10.04
N ARG A 107 0.87 9.11 8.92
CA ARG A 107 -0.50 8.68 8.59
C ARG A 107 -0.61 7.17 8.45
N ALA A 108 0.35 6.53 7.80
CA ALA A 108 0.37 5.07 7.65
C ALA A 108 0.54 4.37 9.02
N ALA A 109 1.36 4.92 9.91
CA ALA A 109 1.52 4.40 11.27
C ALA A 109 0.25 4.61 12.13
N GLU A 110 -0.45 5.73 11.94
CA GLU A 110 -1.76 5.96 12.56
C GLU A 110 -2.80 4.95 12.05
N ALA A 111 -2.84 4.74 10.73
CA ALA A 111 -3.70 3.74 10.11
C ALA A 111 -3.44 2.34 10.65
N ASP A 112 -2.18 1.93 10.87
CA ASP A 112 -1.87 0.60 11.42
C ASP A 112 -2.44 0.38 12.83
N ARG A 113 -2.49 1.45 13.64
CA ARG A 113 -3.05 1.43 15.00
C ARG A 113 -4.57 1.61 15.02
N ALA A 114 -5.17 2.02 13.91
CA ALA A 114 -6.59 2.31 13.83
C ALA A 114 -7.44 1.06 14.12
N THR A 115 -8.37 1.21 15.06
CA THR A 115 -9.31 0.17 15.46
C THR A 115 -10.72 0.52 14.98
N PRO A 116 -11.48 -0.44 14.40
CA PRO A 116 -12.84 -0.17 13.96
C PRO A 116 -13.72 0.38 15.08
N GLY A 117 -14.39 1.51 14.83
CA GLY A 117 -15.26 2.19 15.79
C GLY A 117 -14.54 3.11 16.78
N THR A 118 -13.22 3.32 16.62
CA THR A 118 -12.46 4.28 17.45
C THR A 118 -11.90 5.46 16.65
N VAL A 119 -12.20 5.53 15.35
CA VAL A 119 -11.72 6.58 14.45
C VAL A 119 -12.90 7.48 14.07
N GLY A 120 -12.93 8.68 14.65
CA GLY A 120 -14.02 9.64 14.44
C GLY A 120 -15.41 9.01 14.61
N ASP A 121 -16.29 9.25 13.63
CA ASP A 121 -17.62 8.63 13.54
C ASP A 121 -17.68 7.47 12.53
N LEU A 122 -16.54 6.89 12.13
CA LEU A 122 -16.51 5.75 11.22
C LEU A 122 -17.12 4.50 11.87
N PRO A 123 -18.05 3.80 11.19
CA PRO A 123 -18.78 2.69 11.78
C PRO A 123 -17.89 1.46 11.98
N LYS A 124 -17.90 0.90 13.21
CA LYS A 124 -17.19 -0.35 13.55
C LYS A 124 -17.44 -1.50 12.57
N ALA A 125 -18.62 -1.54 11.96
CA ALA A 125 -19.07 -2.62 11.09
C ALA A 125 -18.32 -2.72 9.74
N ILE A 126 -17.57 -1.69 9.31
CA ILE A 126 -16.73 -1.76 8.10
C ILE A 126 -15.51 -2.67 8.27
N GLY A 127 -15.13 -2.94 9.53
CA GLY A 127 -14.04 -3.85 9.89
C GLY A 127 -12.65 -3.23 9.78
N GLY A 128 -11.65 -3.98 10.25
CA GLY A 128 -10.24 -3.54 10.34
C GLY A 128 -9.66 -3.06 9.02
N PRO A 129 -9.69 -3.88 7.94
CA PRO A 129 -9.11 -3.49 6.66
C PRO A 129 -9.67 -2.18 6.09
N ALA A 130 -10.99 -2.02 6.07
CA ALA A 130 -11.62 -0.80 5.54
C ALA A 130 -11.34 0.42 6.44
N THR A 131 -11.36 0.25 7.77
CA THR A 131 -11.00 1.33 8.71
C THR A 131 -9.57 1.83 8.44
N ARG A 132 -8.60 0.92 8.34
CA ARG A 132 -7.20 1.28 8.09
C ARG A 132 -7.00 1.91 6.71
N ALA A 133 -7.71 1.43 5.69
CA ALA A 133 -7.66 1.99 4.34
C ALA A 133 -8.16 3.45 4.31
N LEU A 134 -9.28 3.74 5.00
CA LEU A 134 -9.80 5.10 5.13
C LEU A 134 -8.81 6.01 5.87
N VAL A 135 -8.29 5.58 7.03
CA VAL A 135 -7.30 6.38 7.78
C VAL A 135 -6.04 6.62 6.96
N SER A 136 -5.57 5.60 6.22
CA SER A 136 -4.41 5.74 5.32
C SER A 136 -4.67 6.75 4.19
N ALA A 137 -5.92 6.90 3.75
CA ALA A 137 -6.34 7.92 2.80
C ALA A 137 -6.60 9.29 3.45
N GLY A 138 -6.43 9.43 4.77
CA GLY A 138 -6.72 10.65 5.53
C GLY A 138 -8.21 10.85 5.82
N VAL A 139 -9.03 9.81 5.64
CA VAL A 139 -10.47 9.82 5.88
C VAL A 139 -10.76 9.24 7.26
N THR A 140 -11.21 10.11 8.16
CA THR A 140 -11.47 9.80 9.56
C THR A 140 -12.90 10.11 9.98
N THR A 141 -13.73 10.70 9.10
CA THR A 141 -15.14 11.03 9.40
C THR A 141 -16.11 10.61 8.27
N LEU A 142 -17.38 10.44 8.61
CA LEU A 142 -18.45 10.16 7.64
C LEU A 142 -18.67 11.33 6.67
N ASP A 143 -18.45 12.58 7.08
CA ASP A 143 -18.55 13.72 6.17
C ASP A 143 -17.47 13.66 5.08
N GLN A 144 -16.26 13.25 5.44
CA GLN A 144 -15.19 13.01 4.46
C GLN A 144 -15.53 11.82 3.56
N VAL A 145 -16.14 10.75 4.11
CA VAL A 145 -16.65 9.64 3.29
C VAL A 145 -17.76 10.09 2.34
N ALA A 146 -18.68 10.95 2.77
CA ALA A 146 -19.77 11.47 1.95
C ALA A 146 -19.25 12.32 0.79
N ALA A 147 -18.17 13.08 1.04
CA ALA A 147 -17.48 13.84 0.00
C ALA A 147 -16.73 12.95 -1.02
N MET A 148 -16.51 11.67 -0.70
CA MET A 148 -15.97 10.70 -1.65
C MET A 148 -17.07 10.05 -2.49
N GLY A 149 -16.76 9.78 -3.75
CA GLY A 149 -17.64 8.99 -4.60
C GLY A 149 -17.55 7.49 -4.30
N ARG A 150 -18.60 6.72 -4.65
CA ARG A 150 -18.61 5.25 -4.51
C ARG A 150 -17.45 4.57 -5.24
N ALA A 151 -17.05 5.12 -6.39
CA ALA A 151 -15.94 4.61 -7.19
C ALA A 151 -14.59 4.80 -6.47
N GLU A 152 -14.37 5.95 -5.84
CA GLU A 152 -13.15 6.25 -5.09
C GLU A 152 -13.03 5.37 -3.85
N LEU A 153 -14.11 5.21 -3.09
CA LEU A 153 -14.16 4.29 -1.95
C LEU A 153 -13.82 2.86 -2.38
N SER A 154 -14.36 2.42 -3.53
CA SER A 154 -14.09 1.07 -4.05
C SER A 154 -12.68 0.90 -4.61
N ALA A 155 -12.00 1.99 -4.96
CA ALA A 155 -10.61 1.97 -5.40
C ALA A 155 -9.62 1.81 -4.23
N LEU A 156 -10.04 2.16 -3.01
CA LEU A 156 -9.20 1.99 -1.82
C LEU A 156 -8.97 0.51 -1.52
N HIS A 157 -7.70 0.09 -1.53
CA HIS A 157 -7.34 -1.28 -1.18
C HIS A 157 -7.69 -1.58 0.28
N GLY A 158 -8.49 -2.63 0.49
CA GLY A 158 -9.01 -2.99 1.81
C GLY A 158 -10.45 -2.55 2.05
N VAL A 159 -11.00 -1.66 1.20
CA VAL A 159 -12.42 -1.30 1.21
C VAL A 159 -13.17 -2.20 0.22
N GLY A 160 -13.86 -3.21 0.75
CA GLY A 160 -14.66 -4.13 -0.05
C GLY A 160 -16.10 -3.63 -0.28
N PRO A 161 -16.86 -4.25 -1.21
CA PRO A 161 -18.26 -3.90 -1.49
C PRO A 161 -19.15 -3.88 -0.24
N LYS A 162 -18.88 -4.78 0.72
CA LYS A 162 -19.57 -4.80 2.02
C LYS A 162 -19.32 -3.53 2.83
N ALA A 163 -18.08 -3.05 2.88
CA ALA A 163 -17.74 -1.82 3.61
C ALA A 163 -18.41 -0.62 2.94
N VAL A 164 -18.36 -0.54 1.61
CA VAL A 164 -19.06 0.51 0.84
C VAL A 164 -20.56 0.53 1.15
N ARG A 165 -21.23 -0.65 1.15
CA ARG A 165 -22.65 -0.75 1.50
C ARG A 165 -22.93 -0.25 2.92
N ILE A 166 -22.10 -0.62 3.89
CA ILE A 166 -22.27 -0.20 5.29
C ILE A 166 -22.09 1.32 5.42
N LEU A 167 -21.10 1.91 4.73
CA LEU A 167 -20.90 3.36 4.71
C LEU A 167 -22.11 4.08 4.13
N ASP A 168 -22.63 3.60 2.98
CA ASP A 168 -23.82 4.12 2.30
C ASP A 168 -25.06 4.08 3.23
N GLU A 169 -25.32 2.95 3.87
CA GLU A 169 -26.41 2.78 4.85
C GLU A 169 -26.25 3.72 6.07
N THR A 170 -25.02 3.90 6.56
CA THR A 170 -24.74 4.76 7.72
C THR A 170 -24.92 6.23 7.38
N LEU A 171 -24.52 6.65 6.17
CA LEU A 171 -24.76 8.00 5.66
C LEU A 171 -26.26 8.27 5.53
N ALA A 172 -27.01 7.35 4.91
CA ALA A 172 -28.45 7.49 4.75
C ALA A 172 -29.19 7.63 6.09
N ALA A 173 -28.79 6.87 7.12
CA ALA A 173 -29.34 6.96 8.47
C ALA A 173 -29.12 8.33 9.15
N THR A 174 -28.18 9.13 8.63
CA THR A 174 -27.86 10.47 9.12
C THR A 174 -28.24 11.57 8.12
N GLY A 175 -29.04 11.25 7.11
CA GLY A 175 -29.52 12.21 6.10
C GLY A 175 -28.46 12.65 5.08
N ARG A 176 -27.35 11.90 4.97
CA ARG A 176 -26.25 12.16 4.04
C ARG A 176 -26.26 11.11 2.92
N THR A 177 -25.62 11.43 1.80
CA THR A 177 -25.40 10.50 0.66
C THR A 177 -23.98 10.65 0.14
N LEU A 178 -23.48 9.63 -0.57
CA LEU A 178 -22.20 9.75 -1.29
C LEU A 178 -22.34 10.77 -2.44
N ALA A 179 -21.26 11.47 -2.74
CA ALA A 179 -21.15 12.39 -3.88
C ALA A 179 -21.35 11.71 -5.24
#